data_AF-A0A8S2UFK7-F1
#
_entry.id   AF-A0A8S2UFK7-F1
#
_cell.length_a   1.000
_cell.length_b   1.000
_cell.length_c   1.000
_cell.angle_alpha   90.00
_cell.angle_beta   90.00
_cell.angle_gamma   90.00
#
_symmetry.space_group_name_H-M   'P 1'
#
loop_
_entity.id
_entity.type
_entity.pdbx_description
1 polymer ?
#
loop_
_entity_poly.entity_id
_entity_poly.type
_entity_poly.pdbx_seq_one_letter_code
_entity_poly.pdbx_strand_id
1 'polypeptide(L)'
;MWSKHNECNRFNPNAVSEEMQAIYAASLSRYLHYNDRYHNHEHSLELETKQYERTKQQVEKNERQISTNDFRIIKDAFEVLLKCRQVLMYTYPFAFYLDRNNQAFVFEQNQADLERSCEELSELLEQDLSKETIFKEIKLKIFEKYRYCDKRKNVLLTHVKEGYLNNYWKYLEDI
;
A
#
# COMPACT_ATOMS: atom_id res chain seq x y z
N MET A 1 51.47 14.28 -26.27
CA MET A 1 50.78 13.02 -26.63
C MET A 1 49.73 12.74 -25.57
N TRP A 2 48.52 13.25 -25.77
CA TRP A 2 47.36 13.03 -24.89
C TRP A 2 46.33 12.26 -25.73
N SER A 3 46.60 10.98 -25.99
CA SER A 3 45.77 10.14 -26.86
C SER A 3 45.63 8.73 -26.28
N LYS A 4 45.11 8.64 -25.06
CA LYS A 4 44.76 7.37 -24.39
C LYS A 4 43.53 7.46 -23.47
N HIS A 5 42.63 8.43 -23.69
CA HIS A 5 41.43 8.61 -22.85
C HIS A 5 40.15 8.76 -23.69
N ASN A 6 39.97 7.96 -24.74
CA ASN A 6 38.77 8.02 -25.58
C ASN A 6 37.79 6.85 -25.43
N GLU A 7 37.96 5.99 -24.42
CA GLU A 7 37.06 4.84 -24.21
C GLU A 7 36.52 4.70 -22.78
N CYS A 8 36.47 5.78 -21.98
CA CYS A 8 35.79 5.73 -20.68
C CYS A 8 34.25 5.86 -20.76
N ASN A 9 33.68 6.20 -21.92
CA ASN A 9 32.25 6.55 -22.04
C ASN A 9 31.43 5.58 -22.91
N ARG A 10 32.03 4.51 -23.44
CA ARG A 10 31.34 3.54 -24.29
C ARG A 10 31.00 2.30 -23.47
N PHE A 11 29.72 2.13 -23.15
CA PHE A 11 29.21 0.88 -22.60
C PHE A 11 29.51 -0.25 -23.58
N ASN A 12 30.39 -1.17 -23.18
CA ASN A 12 30.72 -2.35 -23.97
C ASN A 12 29.83 -3.51 -23.50
N PRO A 13 28.81 -3.93 -24.27
CA PRO A 13 27.92 -5.03 -23.88
C PRO A 13 28.67 -6.37 -23.73
N ASN A 14 29.89 -6.49 -24.26
CA ASN A 14 30.75 -7.67 -24.10
C ASN A 14 31.70 -7.60 -22.90
N ALA A 15 31.71 -6.50 -22.13
CA ALA A 15 32.55 -6.36 -20.93
C ALA A 15 31.89 -6.94 -19.67
N VAL A 16 30.61 -7.32 -19.76
CA VAL A 16 29.79 -7.82 -18.66
C VAL A 16 29.36 -9.25 -19.02
N SER A 17 29.60 -10.22 -18.14
CA SER A 17 29.17 -11.60 -18.39
C SER A 17 27.65 -11.68 -18.51
N GLU A 18 27.14 -12.64 -19.28
CA GLU A 18 25.69 -12.91 -19.37
C GLU A 18 25.05 -13.12 -17.98
N GLU A 19 25.79 -13.78 -17.07
CA GLU A 19 25.40 -13.96 -15.67
C GLU A 19 25.24 -12.62 -14.93
N MET A 20 26.19 -11.71 -15.08
CA MET A 20 26.12 -10.40 -14.45
C MET A 20 25.00 -9.53 -15.07
N GLN A 21 24.75 -9.64 -16.37
CA GLN A 21 23.59 -9.01 -17.01
C GLN A 21 22.26 -9.56 -16.47
N ALA A 22 22.15 -10.87 -16.27
CA ALA A 22 20.96 -11.49 -15.69
C ALA A 22 20.70 -11.05 -14.25
N ILE A 23 21.76 -10.92 -13.42
CA ILE A 23 21.66 -10.38 -12.06
C ILE A 23 21.15 -8.94 -12.07
N TYR A 24 21.74 -8.06 -12.89
CA TYR A 24 21.27 -6.67 -13.01
C TYR A 24 19.81 -6.57 -13.46
N ALA A 25 19.41 -7.38 -14.44
CA ALA A 25 18.03 -7.41 -14.91
C ALA A 25 17.06 -7.88 -13.80
N ALA A 26 17.44 -8.89 -13.01
CA ALA A 26 16.64 -9.38 -11.89
C ALA A 26 16.50 -8.32 -10.78
N SER A 27 17.59 -7.65 -10.40
CA SER A 27 17.58 -6.58 -9.39
C SER A 27 16.75 -5.38 -9.83
N LEU A 28 16.88 -4.95 -11.09
CA LEU A 28 16.06 -3.86 -11.64
C LEU A 28 14.57 -4.24 -11.69
N SER A 29 14.25 -5.46 -12.13
CA SER A 29 12.87 -5.97 -12.15
C SER A 29 12.26 -5.99 -10.74
N ARG A 30 13.05 -6.42 -9.73
CA ARG A 30 12.66 -6.37 -8.33
C ARG A 30 12.38 -4.93 -7.89
N TYR A 31 13.30 -4.00 -8.15
CA TYR A 31 13.11 -2.59 -7.81
C TYR A 31 11.82 -2.03 -8.41
N LEU A 32 11.62 -2.18 -9.72
CA LEU A 32 10.43 -1.70 -10.42
C LEU A 32 9.15 -2.27 -9.81
N HIS A 33 9.12 -3.56 -9.49
CA HIS A 33 7.97 -4.19 -8.84
C HIS A 33 7.56 -3.50 -7.53
N TYR A 34 8.49 -3.31 -6.58
CA TYR A 34 8.17 -2.69 -5.29
C TYR A 34 7.94 -1.18 -5.42
N ASN A 35 8.66 -0.50 -6.32
CA ASN A 35 8.51 0.91 -6.60
C ASN A 35 7.12 1.25 -7.19
N ASP A 36 6.67 0.47 -8.17
CA ASP A 36 5.36 0.66 -8.79
C ASP A 36 4.24 0.48 -7.76
N ARG A 37 4.36 -0.52 -6.88
CA ARG A 37 3.39 -0.77 -5.81
C ARG A 37 3.34 0.36 -4.78
N TYR A 38 4.50 0.88 -4.37
CA TYR A 38 4.58 2.06 -3.50
C TYR A 38 3.82 3.23 -4.13
N HIS A 39 4.14 3.60 -5.37
CA HIS A 39 3.56 4.77 -6.03
C HIS A 39 2.08 4.57 -6.37
N ASN A 40 1.64 3.34 -6.64
CA ASN A 40 0.22 3.04 -6.83
C ASN A 40 -0.57 3.32 -5.54
N HIS A 41 -0.08 2.88 -4.38
CA HIS A 41 -0.76 3.19 -3.11
C HIS A 41 -0.67 4.68 -2.73
N GLU A 42 0.45 5.35 -3.05
CA GLU A 42 0.59 6.80 -2.90
C GLU A 42 -0.46 7.56 -3.72
N HIS A 43 -0.66 7.15 -4.98
CA HIS A 43 -1.66 7.75 -5.85
C HIS A 43 -3.09 7.45 -5.39
N SER A 44 -3.40 6.21 -5.01
CA SER A 44 -4.70 5.85 -4.43
C SER A 44 -5.01 6.69 -3.18
N LEU A 45 -4.03 6.87 -2.29
CA LEU A 45 -4.17 7.69 -1.09
C LEU A 45 -4.55 9.14 -1.43
N GLU A 46 -3.93 9.72 -2.46
CA GLU A 46 -4.26 11.08 -2.92
C GLU A 46 -5.70 11.17 -3.45
N LEU A 47 -6.12 10.21 -4.28
CA LEU A 47 -7.47 10.14 -4.85
C LEU A 47 -8.53 9.97 -3.76
N GLU A 48 -8.33 9.03 -2.84
CA GLU A 48 -9.24 8.73 -1.74
C GLU A 48 -9.34 9.89 -0.74
N THR A 49 -8.26 10.63 -0.51
CA THR A 49 -8.28 11.86 0.31
C THR A 49 -9.20 12.91 -0.32
N LYS A 50 -9.09 13.12 -1.64
CA LYS A 50 -9.97 14.04 -2.39
C LYS A 50 -11.42 13.55 -2.38
N GLN A 51 -11.63 12.25 -2.48
CA GLN A 51 -12.96 11.64 -2.41
C GLN A 51 -13.60 11.89 -1.03
N TYR A 52 -12.86 11.68 0.06
CA TYR A 52 -13.34 11.95 1.41
C TYR A 52 -13.82 13.40 1.58
N GLU A 53 -13.03 14.38 1.14
CA GLU A 53 -13.41 15.79 1.23
C GLU A 53 -14.67 16.11 0.43
N ARG A 54 -14.83 15.51 -0.75
CA ARG A 54 -16.06 15.65 -1.56
C ARG A 54 -17.27 15.03 -0.87
N THR A 55 -17.15 13.80 -0.39
CA THR A 55 -18.22 13.09 0.31
C THR A 55 -18.63 13.85 1.57
N LYS A 56 -17.67 14.35 2.34
CA LYS A 56 -17.91 15.17 3.53
C LYS A 56 -18.75 16.40 3.21
N GLN A 57 -18.36 17.18 2.22
CA GLN A 57 -19.11 18.37 1.79
C GLN A 57 -20.52 18.03 1.31
N GLN A 58 -20.70 16.90 0.63
CA GLN A 58 -22.03 16.47 0.17
C GLN A 58 -22.92 16.03 1.35
N VAL A 59 -22.37 15.32 2.33
CA VAL A 59 -23.11 14.90 3.53
C VAL A 59 -23.52 16.14 4.37
N GLU A 60 -22.62 17.11 4.54
CA GLU A 60 -22.91 18.38 5.25
C GLU A 60 -24.01 19.19 4.52
N LYS A 61 -24.02 19.21 3.19
CA LYS A 61 -25.13 19.85 2.43
C LYS A 61 -26.46 19.11 2.57
N ASN A 62 -26.41 17.80 2.81
CA ASN A 62 -27.57 16.92 2.93
C ASN A 62 -27.83 16.52 4.40
N GLU A 63 -27.56 17.40 5.37
CA GLU A 63 -27.72 17.16 6.82
C GLU A 63 -29.07 16.57 7.25
N ARG A 64 -30.13 16.77 6.46
CA ARG A 64 -31.46 16.20 6.73
C ARG A 64 -31.60 14.72 6.38
N GLN A 65 -30.69 14.16 5.58
CA GLN A 65 -30.75 12.79 5.06
C GLN A 65 -29.77 11.83 5.77
N ILE A 66 -28.66 12.36 6.31
CA ILE A 66 -27.63 11.55 6.96
C ILE A 66 -27.53 11.96 8.42
N SER A 67 -27.73 11.01 9.34
CA SER A 67 -27.61 11.28 10.76
C SER A 67 -26.14 11.54 11.17
N THR A 68 -25.92 12.23 12.28
CA THR A 68 -24.57 12.45 12.83
C THR A 68 -23.81 11.13 13.07
N ASN A 69 -24.53 10.09 13.48
CA ASN A 69 -23.93 8.76 13.68
C ASN A 69 -23.53 8.11 12.35
N ASP A 70 -24.34 8.26 11.31
CA ASP A 70 -24.04 7.74 9.97
C ASP A 70 -22.85 8.46 9.35
N PHE A 71 -22.79 9.78 9.50
CA PHE A 71 -21.63 10.56 9.08
C PHE A 71 -20.34 10.13 9.80
N ARG A 72 -20.42 9.81 11.11
CA ARG A 72 -19.28 9.27 11.85
C ARG A 72 -18.80 7.94 11.27
N ILE A 73 -19.71 7.04 10.88
CA ILE A 73 -19.33 5.76 10.24
C ILE A 73 -18.60 6.00 8.93
N ILE A 74 -19.08 6.92 8.09
CA ILE A 74 -18.42 7.29 6.83
C ILE A 74 -17.01 7.83 7.13
N LYS A 75 -16.89 8.75 8.09
CA LYS A 75 -15.61 9.33 8.50
C LYS A 75 -14.64 8.25 9.00
N ASP A 76 -15.06 7.41 9.93
CA ASP A 76 -14.22 6.35 10.51
C ASP A 76 -13.76 5.37 9.43
N ALA A 77 -14.61 5.05 8.45
CA ALA A 77 -14.26 4.19 7.34
C ALA A 77 -13.19 4.79 6.42
N PHE A 78 -13.33 6.07 6.02
CA PHE A 78 -12.30 6.77 5.25
C PHE A 78 -10.99 6.91 6.05
N GLU A 79 -11.05 7.27 7.34
CA GLU A 79 -9.84 7.37 8.16
C GLU A 79 -9.06 6.04 8.23
N VAL A 80 -9.76 4.91 8.32
CA VAL A 80 -9.13 3.59 8.29
C VAL A 80 -8.56 3.30 6.90
N LEU A 81 -9.31 3.55 5.83
CA LEU A 81 -8.85 3.34 4.45
C LEU A 81 -7.53 4.08 4.19
N LEU A 82 -7.47 5.38 4.50
CA LEU A 82 -6.28 6.21 4.29
C LEU A 82 -5.08 5.71 5.13
N LYS A 83 -5.31 5.31 6.38
CA LYS A 83 -4.25 4.71 7.23
C LYS A 83 -3.75 3.39 6.66
N CYS A 84 -4.64 2.55 6.13
CA CYS A 84 -4.28 1.28 5.51
C CYS A 84 -3.47 1.49 4.23
N ARG A 85 -3.83 2.47 3.37
CA ARG A 85 -3.01 2.87 2.21
C ARG A 85 -1.61 3.31 2.61
N GLN A 86 -1.50 4.17 3.62
CA GLN A 86 -0.20 4.61 4.14
C GLN A 86 0.64 3.44 4.64
N VAL A 87 0.05 2.53 5.40
CA VAL A 87 0.75 1.32 5.87
C VAL A 87 1.20 0.48 4.67
N LEU A 88 0.30 0.17 3.72
CA LEU A 88 0.62 -0.59 2.51
C LEU A 88 1.76 0.05 1.73
N MET A 89 1.73 1.36 1.52
CA MET A 89 2.80 2.11 0.86
C MET A 89 4.16 1.81 1.51
N TYR A 90 4.28 1.85 2.84
CA TYR A 90 5.54 1.55 3.54
C TYR A 90 5.85 0.05 3.69
N THR A 91 4.86 -0.84 3.52
CA THR A 91 5.15 -2.29 3.49
C THR A 91 6.00 -2.70 2.29
N TYR A 92 5.89 -2.00 1.16
CA TYR A 92 6.63 -2.34 -0.06
C TYR A 92 8.14 -2.02 0.03
N PRO A 93 8.59 -0.84 0.48
CA PRO A 93 9.99 -0.59 0.77
C PRO A 93 10.55 -1.55 1.84
N PHE A 94 9.78 -1.84 2.89
CA PHE A 94 10.18 -2.83 3.89
C PHE A 94 10.41 -4.21 3.26
N ALA A 95 9.48 -4.68 2.43
CA ALA A 95 9.57 -5.96 1.73
C ALA A 95 10.70 -6.01 0.67
N PHE A 96 11.00 -4.88 0.02
CA PHE A 96 12.07 -4.78 -0.96
C PHE A 96 13.43 -5.17 -0.37
N TYR A 97 13.76 -4.65 0.82
CA TYR A 97 15.02 -4.96 1.51
C TYR A 97 15.00 -6.30 2.26
N LEU A 98 13.84 -6.93 2.42
CA LEU A 98 13.69 -8.12 3.24
C LEU A 98 14.27 -9.36 2.55
N ASP A 99 15.15 -10.06 3.25
CA ASP A 99 15.63 -11.38 2.86
C ASP A 99 14.60 -12.47 3.24
N ARG A 100 14.56 -13.54 2.44
CA ARG A 100 13.55 -14.58 2.55
C ARG A 100 13.75 -15.42 3.81
N ASN A 101 12.70 -15.48 4.63
CA ASN A 101 12.61 -16.38 5.77
C ASN A 101 11.14 -16.66 6.13
N ASN A 102 10.90 -17.54 7.11
CA ASN A 102 9.54 -17.91 7.51
C ASN A 102 8.70 -16.71 7.96
N GLN A 103 9.31 -15.72 8.61
CA GLN A 103 8.61 -14.52 9.08
C GLN A 103 8.31 -13.56 7.94
N ALA A 104 9.18 -13.49 6.93
CA ALA A 104 8.94 -12.76 5.68
C ALA A 104 7.72 -13.32 4.93
N PHE A 105 7.60 -14.65 4.85
CA PHE A 105 6.43 -15.29 4.24
C PHE A 105 5.11 -14.99 4.98
N VAL A 106 5.12 -15.01 6.31
CA VAL A 106 3.96 -14.62 7.12
C VAL A 106 3.63 -13.13 6.95
N PHE A 107 4.66 -12.27 6.85
CA PHE A 107 4.49 -10.86 6.54
C PHE A 107 3.82 -10.64 5.18
N GLU A 108 4.27 -11.32 4.13
CA GLU A 108 3.70 -11.21 2.78
C GLU A 108 2.22 -11.64 2.74
N GLN A 109 1.86 -12.71 3.47
CA GLN A 109 0.45 -13.10 3.62
C GLN A 109 -0.37 -12.03 4.35
N ASN A 110 0.18 -11.46 5.43
CA ASN A 110 -0.49 -10.40 6.15
C ASN A 110 -0.66 -9.13 5.30
N GLN A 111 0.32 -8.81 4.47
CA GLN A 111 0.29 -7.71 3.50
C GLN A 111 -0.81 -7.94 2.46
N ALA A 112 -0.86 -9.13 1.85
CA ALA A 112 -1.88 -9.48 0.85
C ALA A 112 -3.30 -9.44 1.41
N ASP A 113 -3.51 -9.92 2.65
CA ASP A 113 -4.81 -9.85 3.32
C ASP A 113 -5.23 -8.40 3.64
N LEU A 114 -4.27 -7.54 4.03
CA LEU A 114 -4.52 -6.12 4.24
C LEU A 114 -4.88 -5.43 2.92
N GLU A 115 -4.12 -5.67 1.86
CA GLU A 115 -4.35 -5.09 0.54
C GLU A 115 -5.74 -5.46 0.01
N ARG A 116 -6.09 -6.74 0.01
CA ARG A 116 -7.44 -7.19 -0.39
C ARG A 116 -8.53 -6.49 0.40
N SER A 117 -8.40 -6.45 1.73
CA SER A 117 -9.39 -5.78 2.58
C SER A 117 -9.45 -4.27 2.36
N CYS A 118 -8.33 -3.65 1.97
CA CYS A 118 -8.22 -2.23 1.67
C CYS A 118 -8.94 -1.90 0.35
N GLU A 119 -8.73 -2.69 -0.71
CA GLU A 119 -9.45 -2.51 -1.98
C GLU A 119 -10.95 -2.73 -1.84
N GLU A 120 -11.38 -3.80 -1.14
CA GLU A 120 -12.81 -4.06 -0.88
C GLU A 120 -13.48 -2.91 -0.12
N LEU A 121 -12.75 -2.22 0.77
CA LEU A 121 -13.25 -1.04 1.47
C LEU A 121 -13.31 0.18 0.54
N SER A 122 -12.28 0.37 -0.30
CA SER A 122 -12.25 1.44 -1.31
C SER A 122 -13.47 1.37 -2.22
N GLU A 123 -13.75 0.18 -2.78
CA GLU A 123 -14.89 -0.04 -3.69
C GLU A 123 -16.24 0.31 -3.03
N LEU A 124 -16.41 0.05 -1.74
CA LEU A 124 -17.61 0.44 -1.01
C LEU A 124 -17.73 1.95 -0.82
N LEU A 125 -16.61 2.63 -0.59
CA LEU A 125 -16.55 4.08 -0.32
C LEU A 125 -16.55 4.94 -1.59
N GLU A 126 -16.30 4.35 -2.75
CA GLU A 126 -16.47 4.99 -4.06
C GLU A 126 -17.94 5.26 -4.42
N GLN A 127 -18.88 4.59 -3.74
CA GLN A 127 -20.31 4.83 -3.94
C GLN A 127 -20.73 6.22 -3.45
N ASP A 128 -21.89 6.69 -3.93
CA ASP A 128 -22.46 7.97 -3.51
C ASP A 128 -23.09 7.88 -2.12
N LEU A 129 -22.24 7.96 -1.08
CA LEU A 129 -22.62 7.86 0.33
C LEU A 129 -23.49 9.04 0.81
N SER A 130 -23.64 10.09 0.01
CA SER A 130 -24.51 11.22 0.32
C SER A 130 -26.00 10.89 0.14
N LYS A 131 -26.31 9.83 -0.61
CA LYS A 131 -27.67 9.34 -0.83
C LYS A 131 -28.07 8.35 0.26
N GLU A 132 -29.06 8.72 1.06
CA GLU A 132 -29.55 7.91 2.19
C GLU A 132 -29.93 6.47 1.78
N THR A 133 -30.60 6.29 0.64
CA THR A 133 -31.00 4.96 0.15
C THR A 133 -29.80 4.05 -0.08
N ILE A 134 -28.75 4.57 -0.76
CA ILE A 134 -27.52 3.82 -1.03
C ILE A 134 -26.81 3.51 0.28
N PHE A 135 -26.61 4.54 1.11
CA PHE A 135 -25.90 4.38 2.36
C PHE A 135 -26.56 3.35 3.27
N LYS A 136 -27.90 3.38 3.42
CA LYS A 136 -28.63 2.41 4.25
C LYS A 136 -28.43 0.96 3.79
N GLU A 137 -28.31 0.71 2.49
CA GLU A 137 -28.11 -0.62 1.94
C GLU A 137 -26.71 -1.18 2.26
N ILE A 138 -25.69 -0.33 2.20
CA ILE A 138 -24.28 -0.75 2.34
C ILE A 138 -23.67 -0.44 3.71
N LYS A 139 -24.37 0.31 4.58
CA LYS A 139 -23.87 0.77 5.88
C LYS A 139 -23.27 -0.36 6.72
N LEU A 140 -23.96 -1.49 6.83
CA LEU A 140 -23.48 -2.63 7.61
C LEU A 140 -22.18 -3.20 7.00
N LYS A 141 -22.14 -3.32 5.66
CA LYS A 141 -20.96 -3.80 4.94
C LYS A 141 -19.77 -2.86 5.14
N ILE A 142 -19.97 -1.54 5.03
CA ILE A 142 -18.93 -0.53 5.31
C ILE A 142 -18.41 -0.71 6.74
N PHE A 143 -19.32 -0.81 7.71
CA PHE A 143 -18.97 -0.94 9.13
C PHE A 143 -18.13 -2.18 9.41
N GLU A 144 -18.54 -3.33 8.89
CA GLU A 144 -17.81 -4.59 9.04
C GLU A 144 -16.46 -4.54 8.34
N LYS A 145 -16.42 -4.00 7.12
CA LYS A 145 -15.20 -3.95 6.30
C LYS A 145 -14.15 -3.00 6.87
N TYR A 146 -14.50 -1.79 7.30
CA TYR A 146 -13.49 -0.91 7.89
C TYR A 146 -12.92 -1.51 9.18
N ARG A 147 -13.74 -2.14 10.03
CA ARG A 147 -13.24 -2.79 11.25
C ARG A 147 -12.32 -3.97 10.95
N TYR A 148 -12.65 -4.76 9.94
CA TYR A 148 -11.81 -5.86 9.49
C TYR A 148 -10.49 -5.36 8.90
N CYS A 149 -10.53 -4.32 8.07
CA CYS A 149 -9.35 -3.68 7.49
C CYS A 149 -8.41 -3.14 8.58
N ASP A 150 -8.95 -2.44 9.59
CA ASP A 150 -8.17 -1.96 10.73
C ASP A 150 -7.53 -3.11 11.52
N LYS A 151 -8.28 -4.21 11.73
CA LYS A 151 -7.74 -5.42 12.35
C LYS A 151 -6.58 -6.01 11.55
N ARG A 152 -6.70 -6.12 10.22
CA ARG A 152 -5.63 -6.67 9.36
C ARG A 152 -4.38 -5.80 9.42
N LYS A 153 -4.54 -4.48 9.40
CA LYS A 153 -3.45 -3.52 9.58
C LYS A 153 -2.74 -3.75 10.92
N ASN A 154 -3.50 -3.89 12.01
CA ASN A 154 -2.92 -4.11 13.34
C ASN A 154 -2.19 -5.47 13.44
N VAL A 155 -2.72 -6.53 12.83
CA VAL A 155 -2.04 -7.84 12.76
C VAL A 155 -0.70 -7.72 12.03
N LEU A 156 -0.68 -7.06 10.87
CA LEU A 156 0.55 -6.83 10.11
C LEU A 156 1.58 -6.05 10.93
N LEU A 157 1.20 -4.92 11.51
CA LEU A 157 2.11 -4.08 12.29
C LEU A 157 2.62 -4.78 13.55
N THR A 158 1.77 -5.59 14.20
CA THR A 158 2.17 -6.39 15.36
C THR A 158 3.22 -7.42 14.98
N HIS A 159 3.01 -8.14 13.87
CA HIS A 159 3.99 -9.10 13.33
C HIS A 159 5.34 -8.45 13.01
N VAL A 160 5.32 -7.29 12.34
CA VAL A 160 6.53 -6.50 12.05
C VAL A 160 7.26 -6.13 13.33
N LYS A 161 6.53 -5.63 14.34
CA LYS A 161 7.09 -5.25 15.64
C LYS A 161 7.70 -6.43 16.40
N GLU A 162 7.01 -7.57 16.43
CA GLU A 162 7.53 -8.80 17.03
C GLU A 162 8.79 -9.27 16.33
N GLY A 163 8.85 -9.19 15.01
CA GLY A 163 10.06 -9.53 14.27
C GLY A 163 11.26 -8.64 14.59
N TYR A 164 11.05 -7.35 14.87
CA TYR A 164 12.12 -6.47 15.36
C TYR A 164 12.57 -6.84 16.77
N LEU A 165 11.64 -7.14 17.68
CA LEU A 165 11.95 -7.50 19.07
C LEU A 165 12.74 -8.81 19.18
N ASN A 166 12.51 -9.75 18.25
CA ASN A 166 13.13 -11.06 18.26
C ASN A 166 14.25 -11.23 17.20
N ASN A 167 14.65 -10.15 16.51
CA ASN A 167 15.66 -10.17 15.45
C ASN A 167 15.38 -11.19 14.32
N TYR A 168 14.13 -11.28 13.89
CA TYR A 168 13.71 -12.18 12.80
C TYR A 168 14.02 -11.63 11.41
N TRP A 169 14.10 -10.30 11.28
CA TRP A 169 14.32 -9.66 9.99
C TRP A 169 15.77 -9.75 9.57
N LYS A 170 15.98 -10.33 8.40
CA LYS A 170 17.25 -10.31 7.68
C LYS A 170 17.07 -9.44 6.46
N TYR A 171 18.10 -8.70 6.08
CA TYR A 171 18.06 -7.78 4.97
C TYR A 171 19.10 -8.17 3.94
N LEU A 172 18.81 -7.86 2.68
CA LEU A 172 19.77 -8.06 1.60
C LEU A 172 20.98 -7.14 1.81
N GLU A 173 22.18 -7.71 1.84
CA GLU A 173 23.44 -6.98 2.10
C GLU A 173 23.97 -6.23 0.86
N ASP A 174 23.58 -6.67 -0.35
CA ASP A 174 24.09 -6.16 -1.63
C ASP A 174 22.93 -5.91 -2.64
N ILE A 175 22.21 -4.79 -2.50
CA ILE A 175 21.26 -4.29 -3.53
C ILE A 175 21.96 -3.27 -4.42
#